data_AF-A0A2Z6MVP1-F1
#
_entry.id   AF-A0A2Z6MVP1-F1
#
_cell.length_a   1.000
_cell.length_b   1.000
_cell.length_c   1.000
_cell.angle_alpha   90.00
_cell.angle_beta   90.00
_cell.angle_gamma   90.00
#
_symmetry.space_group_name_H-M   'P 1'
#
loop_
_entity.id
_entity.type
_entity.pdbx_description
1 polymer ?
#
loop_
_entity_poly.entity_id
_entity_poly.type
_entity_poly.pdbx_seq_one_letter_code
_entity_poly.pdbx_strand_id
1 'polypeptide(L)'
;MFFTFPSNSIHFQFSRFIPGDPNIVYQGAAAPIDGKVDFNINKDYSCQVGRAIYAKRVLLWDSKTGQLPNFTTHFTFIIDTPNQNHTPGDGFSFFFGPFGIDIPPNSSSALLGLFNATTLNSTDNHIVHVEFDSFSNSERGEMGQHVGINENSIYSSIWTPWNALLHSKDTAEDFLLQQVPLEKSTSFYRGNSAQIWIKVMMMMIH
;
A
#
# COMPACT_ATOMS: atom_id res chain seq x y z
N MET A 1 -1.72 -34.56 23.43
CA MET A 1 -1.84 -34.65 21.96
C MET A 1 -1.49 -33.29 21.41
N PHE A 2 -0.33 -33.14 20.75
CA PHE A 2 0.06 -31.88 20.12
C PHE A 2 -0.46 -31.91 18.68
N PHE A 3 -1.37 -31.00 18.34
CA PHE A 3 -1.79 -30.80 16.95
C PHE A 3 -0.79 -29.86 16.28
N THR A 4 0.02 -30.38 15.37
CA THR A 4 0.76 -29.54 14.43
C THR A 4 -0.19 -29.15 13.31
N PHE A 5 -0.62 -27.89 13.28
CA PHE A 5 -1.32 -27.36 12.12
C PHE A 5 -0.28 -27.10 11.01
N PRO A 6 -0.58 -27.44 9.74
CA PRO A 6 0.28 -27.05 8.64
C PRO A 6 0.39 -25.52 8.59
N SER A 7 1.61 -25.02 8.78
CA SER A 7 1.93 -23.61 8.57
C SER A 7 2.10 -23.36 7.07
N ASN A 8 1.26 -22.50 6.50
CA ASN A 8 1.46 -21.99 5.14
C ASN A 8 2.31 -20.72 5.23
N SER A 9 3.58 -20.81 4.84
CA SER A 9 4.45 -19.64 4.68
C SER A 9 4.63 -19.33 3.21
N ILE A 10 4.65 -18.04 2.88
CA ILE A 10 4.85 -17.54 1.53
C ILE A 10 6.05 -16.59 1.57
N HIS A 11 6.97 -16.77 0.64
CA HIS A 11 8.14 -15.93 0.48
C HIS A 11 8.32 -15.58 -0.99
N PHE A 12 8.60 -14.32 -1.28
CA PHE A 12 8.94 -13.84 -2.60
C PHE A 12 9.97 -12.72 -2.49
N GLN A 13 10.79 -12.59 -3.52
CA GLN A 13 11.80 -11.55 -3.63
C GLN A 13 11.89 -11.12 -5.09
N PHE A 14 11.78 -9.81 -5.31
CA PHE A 14 11.95 -9.20 -6.63
C PHE A 14 13.14 -8.26 -6.56
N SER A 15 14.27 -8.67 -7.13
CA SER A 15 15.44 -7.80 -7.28
C SER A 15 15.37 -6.92 -8.53
N ARG A 16 14.52 -7.30 -9.50
CA ARG A 16 14.23 -6.57 -10.74
C ARG A 16 12.80 -6.86 -11.19
N PHE A 17 12.17 -5.87 -11.80
CA PHE A 17 10.84 -5.99 -12.40
C PHE A 17 10.97 -6.13 -13.92
N ILE A 18 10.44 -7.23 -14.48
CA ILE A 18 10.51 -7.52 -15.91
C ILE A 18 9.12 -7.48 -16.55
N PRO A 19 9.00 -7.01 -17.80
CA PRO A 19 7.76 -7.14 -18.56
C PRO A 19 7.32 -8.61 -18.66
N GLY A 20 6.06 -8.87 -18.36
CA GLY A 20 5.45 -10.20 -18.49
C GLY A 20 5.70 -11.17 -17.32
N ASP A 21 6.27 -10.72 -16.19
CA ASP A 21 6.34 -11.56 -14.97
C ASP A 21 4.92 -11.93 -14.50
N PRO A 22 4.54 -13.22 -14.47
CA PRO A 22 3.20 -13.64 -14.07
C PRO A 22 2.93 -13.49 -12.58
N ASN A 23 3.95 -13.19 -11.77
CA ASN A 23 3.79 -13.00 -10.33
C ASN A 23 3.40 -11.57 -9.96
N ILE A 24 3.37 -10.63 -10.92
CA ILE A 24 3.00 -9.23 -10.69
C ILE A 24 1.93 -8.80 -11.68
N VAL A 25 0.85 -8.24 -11.17
CA VAL A 25 -0.21 -7.61 -11.95
C VAL A 25 -0.03 -6.10 -11.88
N TYR A 26 0.16 -5.46 -13.03
CA TYR A 26 0.18 -4.01 -13.15
C TYR A 26 -1.22 -3.50 -13.53
N GLN A 27 -1.65 -2.40 -12.92
CA GLN A 27 -2.90 -1.70 -13.27
C GLN A 27 -2.66 -0.20 -13.36
N GLY A 28 -3.53 0.49 -14.10
CA GLY A 28 -3.42 1.93 -14.32
C GLY A 28 -2.11 2.30 -15.00
N ALA A 29 -1.45 3.35 -14.51
CA ALA A 29 -0.22 3.90 -15.06
C ALA A 29 1.07 3.22 -14.56
N ALA A 30 0.98 2.01 -14.03
CA ALA A 30 2.17 1.26 -13.59
C ALA A 30 2.73 0.35 -14.68
N ALA A 31 4.05 0.35 -14.87
CA ALA A 31 4.73 -0.61 -15.73
C ALA A 31 6.17 -0.88 -15.27
N PRO A 32 6.73 -2.07 -15.59
CA PRO A 32 8.14 -2.35 -15.38
C PRO A 32 8.99 -1.59 -16.41
N ILE A 33 9.94 -0.77 -15.95
CA ILE A 33 10.88 0.00 -16.75
C ILE A 33 12.28 -0.15 -16.16
N ASP A 34 13.24 -0.58 -16.98
CA ASP A 34 14.66 -0.74 -16.61
C ASP A 34 14.93 -1.55 -15.33
N GLY A 35 14.07 -2.53 -15.03
CA GLY A 35 14.18 -3.36 -13.82
C GLY A 35 13.53 -2.76 -12.58
N LYS A 36 12.85 -1.63 -12.69
CA LYS A 36 12.05 -0.96 -11.64
C LYS A 36 10.58 -0.95 -12.04
N VAL A 37 9.70 -0.56 -11.12
CA VAL A 37 8.33 -0.18 -11.48
C VAL A 37 8.25 1.34 -11.53
N ASP A 38 7.80 1.89 -12.65
CA ASP A 38 7.34 3.28 -12.73
C ASP A 38 5.82 3.26 -12.57
N PHE A 39 5.31 4.06 -11.63
CA PHE A 39 3.87 4.17 -11.32
C PHE A 39 3.17 5.29 -12.09
N ASN A 40 3.93 6.12 -12.80
CA ASN A 40 3.47 7.29 -13.55
C ASN A 40 4.10 7.29 -14.94
N ILE A 41 3.82 6.26 -15.74
CA ILE A 41 4.46 6.10 -17.06
C ILE A 41 4.11 7.22 -18.04
N ASN A 42 2.97 7.89 -17.87
CA ASN A 42 2.52 8.92 -18.79
C ASN A 42 2.94 10.30 -18.31
N LYS A 43 4.14 10.75 -18.68
CA LYS A 43 4.73 12.00 -18.16
C LYS A 43 3.95 13.27 -18.55
N ASP A 44 3.04 13.19 -19.53
CA ASP A 44 2.22 14.31 -19.98
C ASP A 44 0.92 14.49 -19.15
N TYR A 45 0.60 13.55 -18.25
CA TYR A 45 -0.65 13.55 -17.51
C TYR A 45 -0.41 13.68 -16.00
N SER A 46 -1.07 14.65 -15.39
CA SER A 46 -1.21 14.75 -13.94
C SER A 46 -2.25 13.76 -13.41
N CYS A 47 -2.25 13.52 -12.10
CA CYS A 47 -3.28 12.74 -11.39
C CYS A 47 -3.41 11.28 -11.88
N GLN A 48 -2.28 10.63 -12.14
CA GLN A 48 -2.25 9.22 -12.49
C GLN A 48 -2.44 8.33 -11.27
N VAL A 49 -2.85 7.08 -11.52
CA VAL A 49 -2.86 6.01 -10.51
C VAL A 49 -2.17 4.80 -11.12
N GLY A 50 -1.07 4.38 -10.53
CA GLY A 50 -0.34 3.17 -10.92
C GLY A 50 -0.35 2.14 -9.80
N ARG A 51 -0.64 0.88 -10.11
CA ARG A 51 -0.68 -0.22 -9.14
C ARG A 51 0.18 -1.38 -9.59
N ALA A 52 1.09 -1.86 -8.76
CA ALA A 52 1.81 -3.12 -8.98
C ALA A 52 1.51 -4.08 -7.85
N ILE A 53 0.97 -5.25 -8.18
CA ILE A 53 0.32 -6.12 -7.22
C ILE A 53 0.88 -7.53 -7.30
N TYR A 54 1.22 -8.14 -6.17
CA TYR A 54 1.55 -9.57 -6.15
C TYR A 54 0.35 -10.42 -6.59
N ALA A 55 0.55 -11.25 -7.63
CA ALA A 55 -0.53 -11.93 -8.34
C ALA A 55 -1.15 -13.09 -7.56
N LYS A 56 -0.42 -13.64 -6.58
CA LYS A 56 -0.88 -14.78 -5.79
C LYS A 56 -1.56 -14.32 -4.51
N ARG A 57 -2.54 -15.10 -4.07
CA ARG A 57 -3.28 -14.84 -2.85
C ARG A 57 -2.39 -15.05 -1.62
N VAL A 58 -2.40 -14.10 -0.69
CA VAL A 58 -1.72 -14.20 0.62
C VAL A 58 -2.78 -14.30 1.72
N LEU A 59 -2.80 -15.39 2.48
CA LEU A 59 -3.77 -15.59 3.57
C LEU A 59 -3.32 -14.76 4.78
N LEU A 60 -4.07 -13.72 5.16
CA LEU A 60 -3.75 -12.90 6.34
C LEU A 60 -4.55 -13.23 7.60
N TRP A 61 -5.57 -14.06 7.47
CA TRP A 61 -6.31 -14.53 8.62
C TRP A 61 -7.01 -15.84 8.30
N ASP A 62 -6.88 -16.80 9.21
CA ASP A 62 -7.66 -18.02 9.18
C ASP A 62 -8.77 -17.95 10.23
N SER A 63 -10.01 -17.74 9.77
CA SER A 63 -11.18 -17.67 10.63
C SER A 63 -11.47 -18.98 11.37
N LYS A 64 -10.96 -20.13 10.90
CA LYS A 64 -11.17 -21.43 11.55
C LYS A 64 -10.28 -21.61 12.77
N THR A 65 -9.04 -21.13 12.69
CA THR A 65 -8.04 -21.27 13.76
C THR A 65 -7.89 -19.99 14.59
N GLY A 66 -8.40 -18.85 14.10
CA GLY A 66 -8.18 -17.54 14.69
C GLY A 66 -6.74 -17.05 14.58
N GLN A 67 -5.88 -17.76 13.83
CA GLN A 67 -4.47 -17.43 13.70
C GLN A 67 -4.26 -16.29 12.71
N LEU A 68 -3.27 -15.46 13.04
CA LEU A 68 -2.76 -14.41 12.18
C LEU A 68 -1.32 -14.74 11.80
N PRO A 69 -0.94 -14.57 10.53
CA PRO A 69 0.44 -14.72 10.13
C PRO A 69 1.25 -13.53 10.63
N ASN A 70 2.50 -13.82 10.99
CA ASN A 70 3.51 -12.77 11.05
C ASN A 70 4.00 -12.52 9.62
N PHE A 71 4.26 -11.26 9.29
CA PHE A 71 4.87 -10.91 8.02
C PHE A 71 6.03 -9.93 8.20
N THR A 72 6.92 -9.98 7.23
CA THR A 72 7.98 -9.01 7.04
C THR A 72 7.98 -8.65 5.56
N THR A 73 8.02 -7.36 5.27
CA THR A 73 8.26 -6.87 3.91
C THR A 73 9.42 -5.88 3.94
N HIS A 74 10.14 -5.85 2.84
CA HIS A 74 11.23 -4.92 2.60
C HIS A 74 11.16 -4.49 1.15
N PHE A 75 11.13 -3.18 0.92
CA PHE A 75 11.15 -2.61 -0.42
C PHE A 75 11.91 -1.30 -0.41
N THR A 76 12.37 -0.91 -1.59
CA THR A 76 13.01 0.37 -1.82
C THR A 76 12.24 1.14 -2.87
N PHE A 77 12.13 2.45 -2.70
CA PHE A 77 11.45 3.32 -3.63
C PHE A 77 12.16 4.67 -3.72
N ILE A 78 11.85 5.41 -4.78
CA ILE A 78 12.42 6.73 -5.05
C ILE A 78 11.27 7.63 -5.44
N ILE A 79 11.08 8.74 -4.74
CA ILE A 79 10.18 9.82 -5.16
C ILE A 79 11.02 10.90 -5.82
N ASP A 80 10.76 11.16 -7.09
CA ASP A 80 11.40 12.25 -7.84
C ASP A 80 10.50 13.48 -7.80
N THR A 81 11.01 14.59 -7.29
CA THR A 81 10.28 15.88 -7.23
C THR A 81 11.03 16.89 -8.13
N PRO A 82 10.87 16.81 -9.46
CA PRO A 82 11.78 17.48 -10.40
C PRO A 82 11.66 19.00 -10.39
N ASN A 83 10.52 19.55 -9.94
CA ASN A 83 10.30 20.98 -9.82
C ASN A 83 10.22 21.40 -8.34
N GLN A 84 11.33 21.86 -7.78
CA GLN A 84 11.41 22.33 -6.39
C GLN A 84 10.50 23.53 -6.09
N ASN A 85 10.00 24.23 -7.12
CA ASN A 85 9.07 25.33 -6.97
C ASN A 85 7.59 24.88 -6.88
N HIS A 86 7.31 23.59 -7.07
CA HIS A 86 5.99 23.00 -6.91
C HIS A 86 5.95 22.11 -5.67
N THR A 87 4.82 22.14 -4.96
CA THR A 87 4.55 21.17 -3.91
C THR A 87 4.46 19.78 -4.57
N PRO A 88 5.29 18.81 -4.15
CA PRO A 88 5.18 17.46 -4.68
C PRO A 88 3.88 16.83 -4.19
N GLY A 89 3.33 15.89 -4.95
CA GLY A 89 2.11 15.22 -4.56
C GLY A 89 1.76 14.09 -5.49
N ASP A 90 0.86 13.20 -5.14
CA ASP A 90 0.15 13.17 -3.86
C ASP A 90 0.85 12.24 -2.87
N GLY A 91 1.23 11.03 -3.27
CA GLY A 91 2.02 10.18 -2.40
C GLY A 91 2.28 8.78 -2.92
N PHE A 92 2.84 7.97 -2.03
CA PHE A 92 3.10 6.55 -2.22
C PHE A 92 2.40 5.73 -1.15
N SER A 93 1.99 4.50 -1.49
CA SER A 93 1.47 3.59 -0.47
C SER A 93 1.86 2.14 -0.68
N PHE A 94 2.18 1.49 0.44
CA PHE A 94 2.19 0.04 0.59
C PHE A 94 0.89 -0.41 1.27
N PHE A 95 0.14 -1.32 0.65
CA PHE A 95 -1.13 -1.76 1.23
C PHE A 95 -1.36 -3.26 1.23
N PHE A 96 -2.32 -3.60 2.06
CA PHE A 96 -2.99 -4.86 2.20
C PHE A 96 -4.49 -4.65 1.98
N GLY A 97 -5.06 -5.16 0.89
CA GLY A 97 -6.51 -5.12 0.61
C GLY A 97 -7.05 -6.40 -0.04
N PRO A 98 -8.37 -6.53 -0.20
CA PRO A 98 -8.99 -7.76 -0.68
C PRO A 98 -8.48 -8.21 -2.05
N PHE A 99 -8.39 -9.52 -2.25
CA PHE A 99 -7.95 -10.07 -3.52
C PHE A 99 -8.93 -9.73 -4.64
N GLY A 100 -8.41 -9.19 -5.73
CA GLY A 100 -9.20 -8.88 -6.92
C GLY A 100 -9.84 -7.49 -6.91
N ILE A 101 -9.55 -6.61 -5.95
CA ILE A 101 -10.01 -5.21 -6.05
C ILE A 101 -9.38 -4.51 -7.25
N ASP A 102 -10.17 -3.65 -7.90
CA ASP A 102 -9.77 -2.75 -8.97
C ASP A 102 -9.46 -1.34 -8.44
N ILE A 103 -8.93 -0.48 -9.31
CA ILE A 103 -8.73 0.94 -8.98
C ILE A 103 -10.12 1.57 -8.84
N PRO A 104 -10.49 2.14 -7.69
CA PRO A 104 -11.78 2.81 -7.57
C PRO A 104 -11.86 3.98 -8.57
N PRO A 105 -13.04 4.28 -9.13
CA PRO A 105 -13.19 5.44 -10.01
C PRO A 105 -12.89 6.74 -9.24
N ASN A 106 -12.25 7.70 -9.90
CA ASN A 106 -11.91 9.01 -9.33
C ASN A 106 -11.10 8.91 -8.02
N SER A 107 -10.12 8.00 -7.99
CA SER A 107 -9.27 7.69 -6.83
C SER A 107 -7.86 8.26 -6.92
N SER A 108 -7.58 9.10 -7.91
CA SER A 108 -6.28 9.76 -8.03
C SER A 108 -6.02 10.73 -6.89
N SER A 109 -4.79 11.23 -6.86
CA SER A 109 -4.35 12.25 -5.93
C SER A 109 -4.45 11.80 -4.48
N ALA A 110 -4.95 12.63 -3.56
CA ALA A 110 -5.07 12.40 -2.12
C ALA A 110 -5.92 11.18 -1.72
N LEU A 111 -6.40 10.38 -2.68
CA LEU A 111 -7.13 9.13 -2.46
C LEU A 111 -6.29 7.89 -2.73
N LEU A 112 -5.04 8.11 -3.13
CA LEU A 112 -3.97 7.15 -3.27
C LEU A 112 -4.30 5.92 -4.12
N GLY A 113 -5.26 6.01 -5.04
CA GLY A 113 -5.71 4.87 -5.83
C GLY A 113 -6.38 3.75 -5.00
N LEU A 114 -6.69 4.02 -3.73
CA LEU A 114 -7.26 3.07 -2.75
C LEU A 114 -8.71 3.38 -2.42
N PHE A 115 -9.09 4.66 -2.43
CA PHE A 115 -10.42 5.11 -2.03
C PHE A 115 -11.08 5.97 -3.09
N ASN A 116 -12.39 6.17 -2.96
CA ASN A 116 -13.14 7.19 -3.67
C ASN A 116 -13.92 8.03 -2.67
N ALA A 117 -14.64 9.05 -3.15
CA ALA A 117 -15.42 9.97 -2.32
C ALA A 117 -16.43 9.30 -1.36
N THR A 118 -16.87 8.07 -1.64
CA THR A 118 -17.81 7.31 -0.80
C THR A 118 -17.15 6.29 0.12
N THR A 119 -15.86 6.00 -0.08
CA THR A 119 -15.13 4.96 0.67
C THR A 119 -13.98 5.53 1.51
N LEU A 120 -13.92 6.85 1.71
CA LEU A 120 -12.82 7.53 2.42
C LEU A 120 -12.58 7.04 3.85
N ASN A 121 -13.61 6.56 4.53
CA ASN A 121 -13.54 6.09 5.91
C ASN A 121 -14.66 5.07 6.14
N SER A 122 -14.48 3.86 5.62
CA SER A 122 -15.47 2.78 5.68
C SER A 122 -14.83 1.48 6.11
N THR A 123 -15.34 0.87 7.17
CA THR A 123 -14.89 -0.44 7.66
C THR A 123 -15.04 -1.56 6.63
N ASP A 124 -15.88 -1.36 5.62
CA ASP A 124 -16.12 -2.33 4.54
C ASP A 124 -15.02 -2.33 3.47
N ASN A 125 -14.05 -1.40 3.56
CA ASN A 125 -12.90 -1.36 2.65
C ASN A 125 -12.01 -2.59 2.81
N HIS A 126 -11.80 -3.02 4.06
CA HIS A 126 -10.83 -4.06 4.43
C HIS A 126 -9.42 -3.79 3.90
N ILE A 127 -8.98 -2.53 3.96
CA ILE A 127 -7.67 -2.06 3.49
C ILE A 127 -6.86 -1.57 4.68
N VAL A 128 -5.64 -2.05 4.84
CA VAL A 128 -4.59 -1.44 5.70
C VAL A 128 -3.50 -0.96 4.79
N HIS A 129 -2.97 0.23 5.06
CA HIS A 129 -1.85 0.71 4.29
C HIS A 129 -0.90 1.57 5.12
N VAL A 130 0.33 1.62 4.63
CA VAL A 130 1.33 2.59 5.03
C VAL A 130 1.44 3.59 3.88
N GLU A 131 1.27 4.86 4.18
CA GLU A 131 1.38 5.94 3.21
C GLU A 131 2.65 6.75 3.43
N PHE A 132 3.20 7.25 2.33
CA PHE A 132 4.24 8.26 2.27
C PHE A 132 3.60 9.43 1.55
N ASP A 133 2.93 10.26 2.33
CA ASP A 133 2.17 11.40 1.84
C ASP A 133 3.11 12.60 1.64
N SER A 134 3.18 13.03 0.39
CA SER A 134 4.05 14.11 -0.05
C SER A 134 3.28 15.43 -0.26
N PHE A 135 1.95 15.43 -0.13
CA PHE A 135 1.12 16.60 -0.32
C PHE A 135 0.21 16.83 0.89
N SER A 136 0.27 18.03 1.47
CA SER A 136 -0.60 18.32 2.61
C SER A 136 -2.01 18.69 2.15
N ASN A 137 -2.99 17.83 2.41
CA ASN A 137 -4.41 18.14 2.22
C ASN A 137 -4.97 18.84 3.46
N SER A 138 -4.58 20.11 3.65
CA SER A 138 -5.01 20.93 4.81
C SER A 138 -6.54 21.03 4.96
N GLU A 139 -7.28 20.97 3.86
CA GLU A 139 -8.75 20.93 3.82
C GLU A 139 -9.34 19.66 4.46
N ARG A 140 -8.50 18.62 4.65
CA ARG A 140 -8.83 17.36 5.33
C ARG A 140 -8.29 17.29 6.76
N GLY A 141 -7.66 18.35 7.25
CA GLY A 141 -7.13 18.46 8.61
C GLY A 141 -5.73 17.85 8.79
N GLU A 142 -5.04 17.52 7.71
CA GLU A 142 -3.65 17.05 7.75
C GLU A 142 -2.69 18.18 8.11
N MET A 143 -1.65 17.86 8.88
CA MET A 143 -0.70 18.84 9.42
C MET A 143 0.60 18.97 8.60
N GLY A 144 0.66 18.34 7.43
CA GLY A 144 1.82 18.41 6.54
C GLY A 144 2.09 17.09 5.82
N GLN A 145 3.22 17.04 5.11
CA GLN A 145 3.77 15.81 4.56
C GLN A 145 4.15 14.83 5.68
N HIS A 146 3.86 13.55 5.49
CA HIS A 146 3.99 12.57 6.57
C HIS A 146 4.13 11.13 6.06
N VAL A 147 4.59 10.26 6.95
CA VAL A 147 4.44 8.81 6.81
C VAL A 147 3.36 8.36 7.78
N GLY A 148 2.40 7.58 7.28
CA GLY A 148 1.16 7.26 7.96
C GLY A 148 0.87 5.76 8.00
N ILE A 149 0.16 5.31 9.04
CA ILE A 149 -0.46 3.98 9.11
C ILE A 149 -1.97 4.17 9.16
N ASN A 150 -2.66 3.54 8.22
CA ASN A 150 -4.04 3.84 7.90
C ASN A 150 -4.85 2.54 7.88
N GLU A 151 -6.02 2.57 8.53
CA GLU A 151 -6.91 1.41 8.65
C GLU A 151 -8.29 1.76 8.10
N ASN A 152 -8.66 1.15 6.98
CA ASN A 152 -9.96 1.30 6.31
C ASN A 152 -10.36 2.74 5.96
N SER A 153 -9.39 3.64 5.97
CA SER A 153 -9.59 5.08 5.94
C SER A 153 -8.39 5.73 5.26
N ILE A 154 -8.61 6.83 4.54
CA ILE A 154 -7.53 7.69 4.06
C ILE A 154 -6.88 8.49 5.20
N TYR A 155 -7.59 8.67 6.31
CA TYR A 155 -7.05 9.35 7.48
C TYR A 155 -6.13 8.43 8.27
N SER A 156 -4.87 8.82 8.39
CA SER A 156 -3.86 8.16 9.21
C SER A 156 -4.30 8.02 10.67
N SER A 157 -4.20 6.80 11.20
CA SER A 157 -4.40 6.49 12.62
C SER A 157 -3.20 6.91 13.48
N ILE A 158 -2.01 6.75 12.93
CA ILE A 158 -0.72 7.14 13.50
C ILE A 158 0.12 7.66 12.35
N TRP A 159 0.85 8.75 12.58
CA TRP A 159 1.71 9.34 11.57
C TRP A 159 2.94 10.00 12.19
N THR A 160 3.95 10.24 11.37
CA THR A 160 5.13 11.04 11.70
C THR A 160 5.42 12.04 10.57
N PRO A 161 5.86 13.27 10.86
CA PRO A 161 6.28 14.20 9.82
C PRO A 161 7.37 13.60 8.93
N TRP A 162 7.29 13.85 7.63
CA TRP A 162 8.29 13.45 6.65
C TRP A 162 8.34 14.48 5.54
N ASN A 163 9.52 14.88 5.10
CA ASN A 163 9.67 15.93 4.08
C ASN A 163 10.14 15.32 2.76
N ALA A 164 9.21 15.14 1.82
CA ALA A 164 9.48 14.54 0.52
C ALA A 164 10.44 15.38 -0.33
N LEU A 165 10.44 16.71 -0.19
CA LEU A 165 11.34 17.60 -0.94
C LEU A 165 12.79 17.44 -0.52
N LEU A 166 13.06 17.27 0.78
CA LEU A 166 14.42 17.02 1.29
C LEU A 166 14.97 15.66 0.86
N HIS A 167 14.10 14.73 0.49
CA HIS A 167 14.44 13.36 0.10
C HIS A 167 14.19 13.07 -1.39
N SER A 168 14.13 14.12 -2.21
CA SER A 168 13.95 13.97 -3.66
C SER A 168 15.09 13.16 -4.27
N LYS A 169 14.76 12.11 -5.03
CA LYS A 169 15.70 11.18 -5.66
C LYS A 169 16.54 10.33 -4.70
N ASP A 170 16.37 10.51 -3.39
CA ASP A 170 16.95 9.60 -2.41
C ASP A 170 16.29 8.23 -2.56
N THR A 171 17.07 7.18 -2.33
CA THR A 171 16.50 5.84 -2.18
C THR A 171 16.01 5.71 -0.75
N ALA A 172 14.70 5.60 -0.58
CA ALA A 172 14.09 5.26 0.69
C ALA A 172 14.01 3.73 0.83
N GLU A 173 14.29 3.23 2.02
CA GLU A 173 14.13 1.82 2.39
C GLU A 173 13.07 1.74 3.50
N ASP A 174 12.08 0.87 3.33
CA ASP A 174 11.07 0.62 4.35
C ASP A 174 11.08 -0.84 4.77
N PHE A 175 10.93 -1.05 6.07
CA PHE A 175 10.91 -2.36 6.71
C PHE A 175 9.73 -2.45 7.65
N LEU A 176 8.69 -3.15 7.20
CA LEU A 176 7.50 -3.36 8.01
C LEU A 176 7.59 -4.74 8.67
N LEU A 177 7.63 -4.71 10.00
CA LEU A 177 7.50 -5.88 10.86
C LEU A 177 6.18 -5.84 11.59
N GLN A 178 5.32 -6.81 11.35
CA GLN A 178 4.26 -7.13 12.29
C GLN A 178 4.65 -8.37 13.11
N GLN A 179 4.94 -8.14 14.39
CA GLN A 179 4.98 -9.17 15.41
C GLN A 179 3.69 -9.03 16.21
N VAL A 180 2.74 -9.96 16.11
CA VAL A 180 1.47 -9.84 16.84
C VAL A 180 1.60 -10.48 18.23
N PRO A 181 1.46 -9.74 19.35
CA PRO A 181 1.04 -10.33 20.61
C PRO A 181 -0.48 -10.58 20.55
N LEU A 182 -0.93 -11.73 21.06
CA LEU A 182 -2.30 -12.28 20.93
C LEU A 182 -3.49 -11.33 21.23
N GLU A 183 -3.27 -10.18 21.89
CA GLU A 183 -4.36 -9.39 22.50
C GLU A 183 -4.83 -8.18 21.67
N LYS A 184 -4.04 -7.66 20.71
CA LYS A 184 -4.39 -6.41 20.00
C LYS A 184 -5.00 -6.58 18.60
N SER A 185 -5.05 -7.80 18.06
CA SER A 185 -5.45 -8.04 16.67
C SER A 185 -6.90 -8.44 16.44
N THR A 186 -7.70 -8.55 17.51
CA THR A 186 -9.06 -9.10 17.47
C THR A 186 -10.13 -8.11 16.96
N SER A 187 -9.80 -6.81 16.83
CA SER A 187 -10.69 -5.78 16.29
C SER A 187 -10.70 -5.71 14.76
N PHE A 188 -9.64 -6.16 14.08
CA PHE A 188 -9.48 -6.00 12.62
C PHE A 188 -10.33 -6.98 11.80
N TYR A 189 -10.59 -8.19 12.32
CA TYR A 189 -11.19 -9.30 11.56
C TYR A 189 -12.62 -9.65 11.98
N ARG A 190 -13.26 -8.82 12.82
CA ARG A 190 -14.60 -9.10 13.35
C ARG A 190 -15.70 -8.68 12.35
N GLY A 191 -15.65 -9.25 11.15
CA GLY A 191 -16.67 -9.12 10.11
C GLY A 191 -16.73 -10.40 9.27
N ASN A 192 -17.80 -11.18 9.45
CA ASN A 192 -18.25 -12.35 8.67
C ASN A 192 -17.18 -13.23 7.97
N SER A 193 -16.92 -14.41 8.56
CA SER A 193 -16.61 -15.72 7.96
C SER A 193 -15.99 -15.80 6.54
N ALA A 194 -15.01 -14.96 6.22
CA ALA A 194 -14.30 -15.00 4.95
C ALA A 194 -12.78 -15.06 5.16
N GLN A 195 -12.13 -15.95 4.41
CA GLN A 195 -10.67 -15.94 4.27
C GLN A 195 -10.27 -14.64 3.57
N ILE A 196 -9.54 -13.76 4.26
CA ILE A 196 -9.07 -12.51 3.67
C ILE A 196 -7.75 -12.81 2.97
N TRP A 197 -7.80 -12.75 1.64
CA TRP A 197 -6.64 -12.86 0.78
C TRP A 197 -6.19 -11.48 0.38
N ILE A 198 -4.90 -11.20 0.55
CA ILE A 198 -4.41 -9.84 0.43
C ILE A 198 -3.41 -9.65 -0.71
N LYS A 199 -3.53 -8.51 -1.39
CA LYS A 199 -2.61 -7.95 -2.39
C LYS A 199 -1.62 -7.01 -1.72
N VAL A 200 -0.33 -7.17 -2.01
CA VAL A 200 0.75 -6.24 -1.67
C VAL A 200 0.97 -5.30 -2.84
N MET A 201 1.02 -3.99 -2.58
CA MET A 201 1.20 -2.98 -3.62
C MET A 201 2.16 -1.85 -3.23
N MET A 202 2.56 -1.10 -4.24
CA MET A 202 3.42 0.06 -4.30
C MET A 202 2.73 1.05 -5.27
N MET A 203 2.65 2.36 -4.99
CA MET A 203 2.08 3.40 -5.87
C MET A 203 2.95 4.65 -5.79
N MET A 204 3.12 5.44 -6.85
CA MET A 204 3.52 6.85 -6.75
C MET A 204 2.59 7.71 -7.57
N ILE A 205 2.38 8.96 -7.17
CA ILE A 205 1.73 10.03 -7.94
C ILE A 205 2.69 11.24 -7.90
N HIS A 206 2.83 11.99 -9.00
CA HIS A 206 3.60 13.25 -9.11
C HIS A 206 2.67 14.47 -9.21
#